data_AF-A0A8C6ZC49-F1
#
_entry.id   AF-A0A8C6ZC49-F1
#
_cell.length_a   1.000
_cell.length_b   1.000
_cell.length_c   1.000
_cell.angle_alpha   90.00
_cell.angle_beta   90.00
_cell.angle_gamma   90.00
#
_symmetry.space_group_name_H-M   'P 1'
#
loop_
_entity.id
_entity.type
_entity.pdbx_description
1 polymer ?
#
loop_
_entity_poly.entity_id
_entity_poly.type
_entity_poly.pdbx_seq_one_letter_code
_entity_poly.pdbx_strand_id
1 'polypeptide(L)'
;MDSSEETGGSSTEENYFVNYTFTDRSHSGRVAQGIMKLCLEDELFADVTISVEGKEFQLHRLVLSAQSCFFRSMFTSNLKEAHNRVIELQDVSESVFQLLVDYIYHGTVKLRAEELQETYEVADMYQLTALFEECSRFLARTVQVRNCLQVMWLADQHSDVELYTAAKHCAKSHLSQLQDTEEFLHLPLRLLTDILTDGVPCSQNPTVAIETWINFNKEERAGFSETLRSSLKVIGENVHIYLIGKESSRTHSLAVSLHCADDDSISVSGQNSLCHQITAACKHGSDLYVVGGSIPRRMWKCNNATIDWEWCAPLPRDRLQHTLVSVPSKDAIYSLGGKTLQDTLSNAVIYYRVRDNVWTETSQLEVAVSGAAGVNLNGVIYLLGGEENDLDFFTKPSRLIQCYDTNTEKCHVKPYVLPFAGRMHAAVHKDVVFIVAEGDSLLCYNPLLDSFTRLCLPDAWSSVPSLWKIASCNGSIYVFRDRYKKGDANTFKLNPATSVVTVTSGIKVLLTNLQFVLA
;
A
#
# COMPACT_ATOMS: atom_id res chain seq x y z
N MET A 1 45.45 -37.23 42.16
CA MET A 1 45.27 -38.42 43.00
C MET A 1 45.53 -37.95 44.42
N ASP A 2 44.46 -37.44 45.01
CA ASP A 2 43.78 -38.00 46.20
C ASP A 2 44.39 -37.42 47.48
N SER A 3 43.73 -36.47 48.16
CA SER A 3 42.75 -36.67 49.26
C SER A 3 43.39 -37.44 50.44
N SER A 4 43.35 -37.01 51.70
CA SER A 4 42.31 -36.27 52.43
C SER A 4 42.85 -35.77 53.79
N GLU A 5 42.08 -34.85 54.36
CA GLU A 5 42.20 -34.13 55.63
C GLU A 5 42.15 -35.02 56.89
N GLU A 6 42.60 -34.48 58.03
CA GLU A 6 41.73 -34.19 59.18
C GLU A 6 42.52 -33.50 60.31
N THR A 7 42.10 -32.31 60.72
CA THR A 7 42.03 -31.91 62.14
C THR A 7 41.00 -30.78 62.31
N GLY A 8 40.14 -30.93 63.32
CA GLY A 8 38.90 -30.18 63.48
C GLY A 8 38.97 -28.81 64.16
N GLY A 9 37.78 -28.22 64.28
CA GLY A 9 37.46 -27.03 65.08
C GLY A 9 35.94 -27.00 65.27
N SER A 10 35.46 -27.02 66.51
CA SER A 10 35.13 -25.84 67.31
C SER A 10 33.73 -25.29 67.02
N SER A 11 32.88 -25.43 68.03
CA SER A 11 31.57 -24.82 68.20
C SER A 11 31.54 -23.33 67.89
N THR A 12 30.76 -22.95 66.89
CA THR A 12 30.15 -21.63 66.75
C THR A 12 28.74 -21.86 66.23
N GLU A 13 27.74 -21.68 67.09
CA GLU A 13 26.35 -21.49 66.65
C GLU A 13 26.34 -20.22 65.80
N GLU A 14 26.43 -20.40 64.47
CA GLU A 14 26.22 -19.33 63.52
C GLU A 14 24.80 -18.81 63.71
N ASN A 15 24.67 -17.58 64.20
CA ASN A 15 23.40 -16.87 64.25
C ASN A 15 22.88 -16.70 62.81
N TYR A 16 22.04 -17.62 62.34
CA TYR A 16 21.48 -17.63 60.97
C TYR A 16 20.51 -16.46 60.68
N PHE A 17 20.32 -15.53 61.62
CA PHE A 17 19.38 -14.40 61.52
C PHE A 17 20.05 -13.02 61.51
N VAL A 18 21.26 -12.89 60.98
CA VAL A 18 21.97 -11.59 61.04
C VAL A 18 21.41 -10.51 60.10
N ASN A 19 20.55 -10.80 59.12
CA ASN A 19 19.66 -9.82 58.46
C ASN A 19 18.66 -10.53 57.51
N TYR A 20 17.35 -10.47 57.79
CA TYR A 20 16.30 -10.94 56.88
C TYR A 20 15.48 -9.76 56.34
N THR A 21 15.42 -9.62 55.00
CA THR A 21 14.59 -8.60 54.35
C THR A 21 13.37 -9.27 53.72
N PHE A 22 12.18 -8.96 54.25
CA PHE A 22 10.91 -9.34 53.63
C PHE A 22 10.56 -8.35 52.52
N THR A 23 10.24 -8.86 51.34
CA THR A 23 9.75 -8.04 50.22
C THR A 23 8.36 -8.49 49.83
N ASP A 24 7.35 -7.68 50.16
CA ASP A 24 5.98 -7.91 49.71
C ASP A 24 5.78 -7.34 48.30
N ARG A 25 5.75 -8.24 47.31
CA ARG A 25 5.58 -7.89 45.88
C ARG A 25 4.22 -7.25 45.58
N SER A 26 3.23 -7.38 46.46
CA SER A 26 1.87 -6.86 46.27
C SER A 26 1.59 -5.58 47.06
N HIS A 27 2.56 -5.10 47.86
CA HIS A 27 2.36 -3.94 48.74
C HIS A 27 1.91 -2.69 47.98
N SER A 28 2.61 -2.32 46.91
CA SER A 28 2.28 -1.14 46.10
C SER A 28 0.89 -1.22 45.47
N GLY A 29 0.52 -2.39 44.93
CA GLY A 29 -0.81 -2.62 44.37
C GLY A 29 -1.92 -2.46 45.39
N ARG A 30 -1.75 -3.01 46.61
CA ARG A 30 -2.73 -2.86 47.69
C ARG A 30 -2.85 -1.42 48.18
N VAL A 31 -1.73 -0.69 48.29
CA VAL A 31 -1.75 0.73 48.68
C VAL A 31 -2.46 1.56 47.62
N ALA A 32 -2.14 1.38 46.33
CA ALA A 32 -2.79 2.11 45.24
C ALA A 32 -4.30 1.84 45.19
N GLN A 33 -4.71 0.56 45.29
CA GLN A 33 -6.13 0.18 45.36
C GLN A 33 -6.82 0.79 46.58
N GLY A 34 -6.16 0.78 47.75
CA GLY A 34 -6.69 1.40 48.96
C GLY A 34 -6.91 2.89 48.82
N ILE A 35 -5.94 3.62 48.24
CA ILE A 35 -6.08 5.06 47.96
C ILE A 35 -7.24 5.32 47.01
N MET A 36 -7.31 4.59 45.88
CA MET A 36 -8.38 4.78 44.90
C MET A 36 -9.76 4.47 45.48
N LYS A 37 -9.87 3.45 46.33
CA LYS A 37 -11.11 3.14 47.05
C LYS A 37 -11.57 4.30 47.94
N LEU A 38 -10.67 4.87 48.74
CA LEU A 38 -10.99 6.01 49.62
C LEU A 38 -11.43 7.23 48.81
N CYS A 39 -10.79 7.47 47.66
CA CYS A 39 -11.11 8.60 46.79
C CYS A 39 -12.45 8.42 46.04
N LEU A 40 -12.75 7.22 45.53
CA LEU A 40 -13.87 6.98 44.61
C LEU A 40 -15.13 6.40 45.26
N GLU A 41 -14.99 5.50 46.22
CA GLU A 41 -16.14 4.87 46.88
C GLU A 41 -16.56 5.64 48.13
N ASP A 42 -15.59 6.06 48.95
CA ASP A 42 -15.85 6.73 50.22
C ASP A 42 -15.88 8.27 50.07
N GLU A 43 -15.46 8.81 48.92
CA GLU A 43 -15.36 10.25 48.62
C GLU A 43 -14.59 11.06 49.69
N LEU A 44 -13.57 10.46 50.29
CA LEU A 44 -12.81 11.04 51.39
C LEU A 44 -11.52 11.71 50.94
N PHE A 45 -11.09 12.71 51.70
CA PHE A 45 -9.78 13.38 51.60
C PHE A 45 -9.58 14.28 50.38
N ALA A 46 -10.65 14.68 49.69
CA ALA A 46 -10.59 15.70 48.64
C ALA A 46 -10.04 17.03 49.22
N ASP A 47 -8.95 17.52 48.62
CA ASP A 47 -8.13 18.63 49.12
C ASP A 47 -7.93 19.74 48.06
N VAL A 48 -8.57 19.60 46.89
CA VAL A 48 -8.64 20.63 45.86
C VAL A 48 -9.98 20.57 45.11
N THR A 49 -10.47 21.74 44.70
CA THR A 49 -11.61 21.90 43.81
C THR A 49 -11.13 22.53 42.52
N ILE A 50 -11.34 21.86 41.39
CA ILE A 50 -11.06 22.43 40.07
C ILE A 50 -12.38 22.90 39.45
N SER A 51 -12.45 24.14 39.01
CA SER A 51 -13.60 24.73 38.33
C SER A 51 -13.31 24.89 36.84
N VAL A 52 -14.16 24.31 35.99
CA VAL A 52 -14.07 24.40 34.52
C VAL A 52 -15.45 24.78 34.00
N GLU A 53 -15.54 25.88 33.24
CA GLU A 53 -16.81 26.40 32.68
C GLU A 53 -17.95 26.53 33.72
N GLY A 54 -17.60 26.77 34.98
CA GLY A 54 -18.56 26.91 36.09
C GLY A 54 -18.96 25.61 36.78
N LYS A 55 -18.49 24.44 36.30
CA LYS A 55 -18.64 23.16 37.00
C LYS A 55 -17.45 22.90 37.93
N GLU A 56 -17.76 22.50 39.16
CA GLU A 56 -16.78 22.20 40.19
C GLU A 56 -16.51 20.69 40.32
N PHE A 57 -15.23 20.33 40.40
CA PHE A 57 -14.74 18.97 40.56
C PHE A 57 -13.95 18.87 41.87
N GLN A 58 -14.45 18.11 42.85
CA GLN A 58 -13.73 17.83 44.10
C GLN A 58 -12.74 16.69 43.87
N LEU A 59 -11.45 16.97 44.00
CA LEU A 59 -10.36 16.09 43.59
C LEU A 59 -9.24 16.04 44.63
N HIS A 60 -8.25 15.19 44.36
CA HIS A 60 -7.13 14.91 45.25
C HIS A 60 -5.82 15.33 44.60
N ARG A 61 -5.09 16.26 45.22
CA ARG A 61 -3.80 16.79 44.75
C ARG A 61 -2.79 15.67 44.52
N LEU A 62 -2.75 14.69 45.43
CA LEU A 62 -1.85 13.53 45.33
C LEU A 62 -2.13 12.70 44.07
N VAL A 63 -3.40 12.40 43.79
CA VAL A 63 -3.79 11.57 42.65
C VAL A 63 -3.53 12.29 41.32
N LEU A 64 -3.94 13.55 41.23
CA LEU A 64 -3.66 14.41 40.07
C LEU A 64 -2.15 14.54 39.81
N SER A 65 -1.37 14.83 40.86
CA SER A 65 0.10 14.97 40.76
C SER A 65 0.81 13.67 40.40
N ALA A 66 0.27 12.53 40.83
CA ALA A 66 0.85 11.23 40.52
C ALA A 66 0.77 10.93 39.02
N GLN A 67 -0.35 11.29 38.37
CA GLN A 67 -0.59 11.02 36.95
C GLN A 67 -0.18 12.15 36.00
N SER A 68 -0.18 13.40 36.46
CA SER A 68 0.09 14.58 35.64
C SER A 68 1.23 15.42 36.22
N CYS A 69 2.28 15.59 35.42
CA CYS A 69 3.39 16.47 35.76
C CYS A 69 2.98 17.96 35.77
N PHE A 70 1.96 18.34 34.99
CA PHE A 70 1.36 19.67 35.03
C PHE A 70 0.74 19.96 36.41
N PHE A 71 -0.16 19.10 36.89
CA PHE A 71 -0.79 19.29 38.20
C PHE A 71 0.22 19.20 39.34
N ARG A 72 1.20 18.29 39.23
CA ARG A 72 2.32 18.23 40.18
C ARG A 72 3.03 19.58 40.27
N SER A 73 3.41 20.13 39.11
CA SER A 73 4.11 21.42 39.04
C SER A 73 3.24 22.55 39.59
N MET A 74 1.96 22.60 39.24
CA MET A 74 1.00 23.58 39.73
C MET A 74 0.92 23.56 41.27
N PHE A 75 0.75 22.39 41.88
CA PHE A 75 0.56 22.26 43.33
C PHE A 75 1.85 22.40 44.14
N THR A 76 3.03 22.17 43.54
CA THR A 76 4.32 22.37 44.20
C THR A 76 4.98 23.72 43.87
N SER A 77 4.35 24.55 43.05
CA SER A 77 4.86 25.87 42.69
C SER A 77 4.72 26.88 43.83
N ASN A 78 5.44 28.01 43.74
CA ASN A 78 5.26 29.15 44.63
C ASN A 78 4.16 30.11 44.16
N LEU A 79 3.31 29.68 43.22
CA LEU A 79 2.24 30.50 42.66
C LEU A 79 0.99 30.44 43.55
N LYS A 80 0.00 31.31 43.25
CA LYS A 80 -1.21 31.46 44.07
C LYS A 80 -2.05 30.18 44.09
N GLU A 81 -2.08 29.49 42.95
CA GLU A 81 -2.80 28.25 42.68
C GLU A 81 -2.34 27.12 43.60
N ALA A 82 -1.06 27.09 43.97
CA ALA A 82 -0.53 26.08 44.88
C ALA A 82 -1.20 26.14 46.27
N HIS A 83 -1.58 27.34 46.72
CA HIS A 83 -2.13 27.61 48.05
C HIS A 83 -3.66 27.76 48.08
N ASN A 84 -4.30 27.90 46.92
CA ASN A 84 -5.74 28.01 46.80
C ASN A 84 -6.42 26.65 46.79
N ARG A 85 -7.50 26.50 47.57
CA ARG A 85 -8.32 25.28 47.53
C ARG A 85 -9.14 25.16 46.24
N VAL A 86 -9.56 26.30 45.66
CA VAL A 86 -10.33 26.35 44.41
C VAL A 86 -9.45 26.93 43.30
N ILE A 87 -9.36 26.22 42.18
CA ILE A 87 -8.54 26.57 41.02
C ILE A 87 -9.43 26.57 39.78
N GLU A 88 -9.41 27.65 39.01
CA GLU A 88 -10.19 27.78 37.78
C GLU A 88 -9.29 27.50 36.57
N LEU A 89 -9.72 26.62 35.65
CA LEU A 89 -9.02 26.34 34.40
C LEU A 89 -9.85 26.86 33.22
N GLN A 90 -9.20 27.57 32.30
CA GLN A 90 -9.84 28.23 31.16
C GLN A 90 -9.49 27.58 29.81
N ASP A 91 -8.45 26.74 29.76
CA ASP A 91 -7.91 26.17 28.52
C ASP A 91 -8.45 24.75 28.20
N VAL A 92 -9.59 24.36 28.78
CA VAL A 92 -10.20 23.04 28.58
C VAL A 92 -11.72 23.13 28.75
N SER A 93 -12.49 22.40 27.92
CA SER A 93 -13.94 22.28 28.08
C SER A 93 -14.32 21.38 29.26
N GLU A 94 -15.52 21.58 29.79
CA GLU A 94 -16.07 20.72 30.85
C GLU A 94 -16.06 19.23 30.46
N SER A 95 -16.44 18.93 29.20
CA SER A 95 -16.52 17.56 28.68
C SER A 95 -15.17 16.88 28.64
N VAL A 96 -14.14 17.55 28.12
CA VAL A 96 -12.79 16.98 28.03
C VAL A 96 -12.19 16.88 29.41
N PHE A 97 -12.39 17.87 30.29
CA PHE A 97 -11.88 17.79 31.65
C PHE A 97 -12.48 16.61 32.43
N GLN A 98 -13.78 16.33 32.27
CA GLN A 98 -14.40 15.13 32.85
C GLN A 98 -13.73 13.84 32.33
N LEU A 99 -13.42 13.75 31.03
CA LEU A 99 -12.71 12.59 30.47
C LEU A 99 -11.31 12.41 31.07
N LEU A 100 -10.59 13.52 31.32
CA LEU A 100 -9.29 13.47 31.98
C LEU A 100 -9.40 12.99 33.43
N VAL A 101 -10.41 13.46 34.17
CA VAL A 101 -10.68 13.00 35.54
C VAL A 101 -11.01 11.50 35.52
N ASP A 102 -11.89 11.06 34.63
CA ASP A 102 -12.25 9.65 34.49
C ASP A 102 -11.02 8.79 34.19
N TYR A 103 -10.15 9.25 33.28
CA TYR A 103 -8.88 8.59 32.98
C TYR A 103 -7.94 8.55 34.18
N ILE A 104 -7.72 9.66 34.88
CA ILE A 104 -6.78 9.76 36.01
C ILE A 104 -7.17 8.81 37.16
N TYR A 105 -8.47 8.67 37.41
CA TYR A 105 -8.96 7.88 38.54
C TYR A 105 -9.29 6.42 38.19
N HIS A 106 -9.82 6.16 36.99
CA HIS A 106 -10.27 4.83 36.61
C HIS A 106 -9.31 4.13 35.62
N GLY A 107 -8.39 4.86 35.01
CA GLY A 107 -7.49 4.36 33.97
C GLY A 107 -8.20 4.05 32.65
N THR A 108 -9.45 4.50 32.49
CA THR A 108 -10.26 4.23 31.30
C THR A 108 -10.84 5.53 30.76
N VAL A 109 -10.84 5.68 29.44
CA VAL A 109 -11.45 6.82 28.75
C VAL A 109 -12.33 6.31 27.59
N LYS A 110 -13.48 6.95 27.38
CA LYS A 110 -14.37 6.67 26.24
C LYS A 110 -14.39 7.87 25.31
N LEU A 111 -13.49 7.87 24.35
CA LEU A 111 -13.32 8.99 23.42
C LEU A 111 -14.34 8.92 22.28
N ARG A 112 -15.05 10.03 22.05
CA ARG A 112 -15.81 10.26 20.81
C ARG A 112 -14.94 10.97 19.77
N ALA A 113 -15.28 10.82 18.50
CA ALA A 113 -14.54 11.45 17.41
C ALA A 113 -14.51 12.99 17.51
N GLU A 114 -15.55 13.60 18.07
CA GLU A 114 -15.67 15.05 18.26
C GLU A 114 -14.79 15.60 19.40
N GLU A 115 -14.46 14.78 20.40
CA GLU A 115 -13.64 15.17 21.56
C GLU A 115 -12.15 14.86 21.38
N LEU A 116 -11.82 14.08 20.35
CA LEU A 116 -10.49 13.50 20.17
C LEU A 116 -9.39 14.55 20.01
N GLN A 117 -9.63 15.59 19.20
CA GLN A 117 -8.64 16.63 18.95
C GLN A 117 -8.34 17.41 20.23
N GLU A 118 -9.38 17.94 20.90
CA GLU A 118 -9.19 18.69 22.14
C GLU A 118 -8.58 17.81 23.24
N THR A 119 -8.99 16.53 23.34
CA THR A 119 -8.38 15.61 24.32
C THR A 119 -6.91 15.36 24.02
N TYR A 120 -6.51 15.25 22.75
CA TYR A 120 -5.10 15.13 22.35
C TYR A 120 -4.30 16.36 22.77
N GLU A 121 -4.81 17.57 22.48
CA GLU A 121 -4.16 18.84 22.80
C GLU A 121 -4.00 19.03 24.33
N VAL A 122 -5.06 18.77 25.09
CA VAL A 122 -5.04 18.93 26.55
C VAL A 122 -4.24 17.81 27.23
N ALA A 123 -4.24 16.58 26.69
CA ALA A 123 -3.40 15.51 27.24
C ALA A 123 -1.91 15.84 27.14
N ASP A 124 -1.47 16.47 26.04
CA ASP A 124 -0.10 16.99 25.91
C ASP A 124 0.14 18.14 26.90
N MET A 125 -0.74 19.14 26.91
CA MET A 125 -0.64 20.31 27.78
C MET A 125 -0.56 19.92 29.27
N TYR A 126 -1.38 18.96 29.69
CA TYR A 126 -1.46 18.48 31.07
C TYR A 126 -0.47 17.35 31.35
N GLN A 127 0.38 17.00 30.37
CA GLN A 127 1.44 16.01 30.48
C GLN A 127 0.93 14.63 30.95
N LEU A 128 -0.21 14.21 30.39
CA LEU A 128 -0.79 12.88 30.56
C LEU A 128 -0.29 11.96 29.44
N THR A 129 1.00 11.60 29.49
CA THR A 129 1.74 10.96 28.38
C THR A 129 1.04 9.74 27.78
N ALA A 130 0.57 8.80 28.60
CA ALA A 130 -0.07 7.59 28.08
C ALA A 130 -1.42 7.87 27.39
N LEU A 131 -2.16 8.89 27.83
CA LEU A 131 -3.39 9.32 27.16
C LEU A 131 -3.08 10.04 25.85
N PHE A 132 -2.07 10.92 25.84
CA PHE A 132 -1.58 11.59 24.65
C PHE A 132 -1.15 10.59 23.57
N GLU A 133 -0.33 9.59 23.96
CA GLU A 133 0.13 8.52 23.05
C GLU A 133 -1.03 7.69 22.49
N GLU A 134 -2.06 7.40 23.28
CA GLU A 134 -3.24 6.68 22.79
C GLU A 134 -4.07 7.54 21.82
N CYS A 135 -4.24 8.83 22.09
CA CYS A 135 -4.91 9.77 21.18
C CYS A 135 -4.13 9.91 19.87
N SER A 136 -2.80 10.05 19.93
CA SER A 136 -1.90 10.06 18.77
C SER A 136 -2.06 8.81 17.91
N ARG A 137 -2.01 7.63 18.55
CA ARG A 137 -2.17 6.33 17.88
C ARG A 137 -3.53 6.20 17.22
N PHE A 138 -4.59 6.70 17.85
CA PHE A 138 -5.93 6.70 17.28
C PHE A 138 -6.02 7.65 16.08
N LEU A 139 -5.52 8.89 16.20
CA LEU A 139 -5.45 9.86 15.12
C LEU A 139 -4.71 9.27 13.90
N ALA A 140 -3.55 8.63 14.11
CA ALA A 140 -2.76 8.02 13.06
C ALA A 140 -3.54 6.96 12.25
N ARG A 141 -4.41 6.17 12.91
CA ARG A 141 -5.28 5.17 12.26
C ARG A 141 -6.43 5.81 11.47
N THR A 142 -6.77 7.06 11.75
CA THR A 142 -7.87 7.80 11.11
C THR A 142 -7.41 8.77 10.02
N VAL A 143 -6.09 8.82 9.75
CA VAL A 143 -5.53 9.65 8.67
C VAL A 143 -6.08 9.19 7.31
N GLN A 144 -6.70 10.12 6.61
CA GLN A 144 -7.32 9.97 5.30
C GLN A 144 -7.06 11.23 4.47
N VAL A 145 -7.32 11.18 3.16
CA VAL A 145 -7.11 12.34 2.27
C VAL A 145 -7.82 13.59 2.79
N ARG A 146 -9.05 13.46 3.29
CA ARG A 146 -9.86 14.58 3.79
C ARG A 146 -9.35 15.29 5.04
N ASN A 147 -8.49 14.66 5.85
CA ASN A 147 -8.04 15.22 7.13
C ASN A 147 -6.51 15.20 7.30
N CYS A 148 -5.75 14.63 6.36
CA CYS A 148 -4.31 14.44 6.55
C CYS A 148 -3.55 15.76 6.73
N LEU A 149 -3.91 16.83 6.04
CA LEU A 149 -3.25 18.14 6.20
C LEU A 149 -3.51 18.76 7.57
N GLN A 150 -4.75 18.67 8.06
CA GLN A 150 -5.12 19.17 9.38
C GLN A 150 -4.44 18.36 10.49
N VAL A 151 -4.41 17.03 10.37
CA VAL A 151 -3.70 16.15 11.31
C VAL A 151 -2.19 16.40 11.26
N MET A 152 -1.62 16.64 10.07
CA MET A 152 -0.20 16.96 9.92
C MET A 152 0.14 18.27 10.63
N TRP A 153 -0.71 19.30 10.49
CA TRP A 153 -0.54 20.57 11.20
C TRP A 153 -0.68 20.41 12.71
N LEU A 154 -1.66 19.64 13.18
CA LEU A 154 -1.85 19.34 14.59
C LEU A 154 -0.62 18.63 15.19
N ALA A 155 -0.14 17.58 14.52
CA ALA A 155 1.03 16.82 14.96
C ALA A 155 2.31 17.68 15.02
N ASP A 156 2.44 18.63 14.09
CA ASP A 156 3.55 19.57 14.06
C ASP A 156 3.54 20.53 15.26
N GLN A 157 2.38 21.03 15.68
CA GLN A 157 2.25 21.88 16.87
C GLN A 157 2.65 21.15 18.15
N HIS A 158 2.32 19.85 18.24
CA HIS A 158 2.60 19.02 19.42
C HIS A 158 3.92 18.24 19.33
N SER A 159 4.75 18.51 18.32
CA SER A 159 6.02 17.80 18.09
C SER A 159 5.89 16.27 18.02
N ASP A 160 4.75 15.78 17.55
CA ASP A 160 4.43 14.35 17.43
C ASP A 160 4.94 13.80 16.09
N VAL A 161 6.17 13.28 16.14
CA VAL A 161 6.90 12.83 14.95
C VAL A 161 6.21 11.64 14.27
N GLU A 162 5.61 10.71 15.03
CA GLU A 162 4.97 9.52 14.47
C GLU A 162 3.69 9.89 13.73
N LEU A 163 2.83 10.69 14.36
CA LEU A 163 1.60 11.17 13.73
C LEU A 163 1.88 12.07 12.53
N TYR A 164 2.86 12.98 12.65
CA TYR A 164 3.29 13.85 11.56
C TYR A 164 3.76 13.03 10.35
N THR A 165 4.56 11.98 10.58
CA THR A 165 5.07 11.12 9.51
C THR A 165 3.94 10.38 8.79
N ALA A 166 2.96 9.85 9.53
CA ALA A 166 1.80 9.18 8.94
C ALA A 166 0.95 10.14 8.10
N ALA A 167 0.68 11.33 8.63
CA ALA A 167 -0.09 12.38 7.96
C ALA A 167 0.62 12.90 6.70
N LYS A 168 1.93 13.19 6.80
CA LYS A 168 2.79 13.58 5.67
C LYS A 168 2.83 12.51 4.58
N HIS A 169 2.91 11.24 4.95
CA HIS A 169 2.89 10.14 3.99
C HIS A 169 1.57 10.07 3.22
N CYS A 170 0.44 10.30 3.88
CA CYS A 170 -0.86 10.39 3.22
C CYS A 170 -0.93 11.61 2.27
N ALA A 171 -0.44 12.76 2.73
CA ALA A 171 -0.42 14.00 1.94
C ALA A 171 0.39 13.84 0.65
N LYS A 172 1.62 13.31 0.72
CA LYS A 172 2.45 13.11 -0.47
C LYS A 172 1.89 12.07 -1.44
N SER A 173 1.23 11.02 -0.93
CA SER A 173 0.66 9.95 -1.75
C SER A 173 -0.61 10.35 -2.49
N HIS A 174 -1.29 11.41 -2.04
CA HIS A 174 -2.55 11.90 -2.60
C HIS A 174 -2.51 13.39 -2.94
N LEU A 175 -1.32 13.96 -3.18
CA LEU A 175 -1.12 15.39 -3.39
C LEU A 175 -1.99 15.96 -4.54
N SER A 176 -2.24 15.17 -5.59
CA SER A 176 -3.11 15.56 -6.70
C SER A 176 -4.57 15.79 -6.30
N GLN A 177 -5.06 15.12 -5.25
CA GLN A 177 -6.42 15.33 -4.71
C GLN A 177 -6.47 16.51 -3.74
N LEU A 178 -5.32 16.90 -3.17
CA LEU A 178 -5.22 17.94 -2.15
C LEU A 178 -4.94 19.32 -2.74
N GLN A 179 -4.32 19.40 -3.92
CA GLN A 179 -3.78 20.65 -4.47
C GLN A 179 -4.80 21.80 -4.58
N ASP A 180 -6.09 21.49 -4.68
CA ASP A 180 -7.18 22.44 -4.87
C ASP A 180 -8.00 22.68 -3.58
N THR A 181 -7.64 22.06 -2.45
CA THR A 181 -8.36 22.23 -1.18
C THR A 181 -7.89 23.47 -0.42
N GLU A 182 -8.81 24.11 0.32
CA GLU A 182 -8.51 25.29 1.14
C GLU A 182 -7.36 25.04 2.13
N GLU A 183 -7.31 23.84 2.73
CA GLU A 183 -6.28 23.44 3.68
C GLU A 183 -4.89 23.40 3.02
N PHE A 184 -4.81 22.95 1.76
CA PHE A 184 -3.55 22.94 1.02
C PHE A 184 -3.11 24.35 0.63
N LEU A 185 -4.05 25.18 0.16
CA LEU A 185 -3.76 26.56 -0.25
C LEU A 185 -3.24 27.42 0.91
N HIS A 186 -3.66 27.13 2.14
CA HIS A 186 -3.20 27.78 3.37
C HIS A 186 -1.98 27.10 4.02
N LEU A 187 -1.44 26.03 3.43
CA LEU A 187 -0.33 25.29 4.02
C LEU A 187 0.93 26.17 4.15
N PRO A 188 1.61 26.20 5.31
CA PRO A 188 2.87 26.92 5.48
C PRO A 188 3.98 26.41 4.57
N LEU A 189 4.86 27.31 4.11
CA LEU A 189 5.98 26.98 3.20
C LEU A 189 6.85 25.81 3.72
N ARG A 190 7.14 25.79 5.03
CA ARG A 190 7.94 24.71 5.65
C ARG A 190 7.28 23.35 5.47
N LEU A 191 5.99 23.25 5.78
CA LEU A 191 5.23 22.00 5.69
C LEU A 191 5.12 21.52 4.24
N LEU A 192 4.91 22.43 3.28
CA LEU A 192 4.94 22.09 1.86
C LEU A 192 6.33 21.59 1.45
N THR A 193 7.39 22.28 1.87
CA THR A 193 8.78 21.87 1.56
C THR A 193 9.09 20.48 2.12
N ASP A 194 8.63 20.17 3.34
CA ASP A 194 8.79 18.85 3.95
C ASP A 194 8.05 17.73 3.17
N ILE A 195 6.87 18.03 2.61
CA ILE A 195 6.16 17.09 1.71
C ILE A 195 6.98 16.82 0.45
N LEU A 196 7.57 17.87 -0.15
CA LEU A 196 8.27 17.79 -1.44
C LEU A 196 9.66 17.14 -1.35
N THR A 197 10.37 17.32 -0.23
CA THR A 197 11.73 16.80 -0.01
C THR A 197 11.75 15.29 0.26
N ASP A 198 10.68 14.76 0.85
CA ASP A 198 10.55 13.35 1.25
C ASP A 198 10.15 12.39 0.11
N GLY A 199 10.25 12.85 -1.14
CA GLY A 199 9.91 12.10 -2.34
C GLY A 199 8.42 12.06 -2.63
N VAL A 200 7.98 12.79 -3.66
CA VAL A 200 6.57 12.78 -4.12
C VAL A 200 6.43 11.93 -5.39
N PRO A 201 5.46 10.98 -5.44
CA PRO A 201 5.24 10.16 -6.63
C PRO A 201 4.91 11.00 -7.86
N CYS A 202 5.47 10.65 -9.02
CA CYS A 202 5.28 11.41 -10.24
C CYS A 202 3.81 11.52 -10.71
N SER A 203 2.94 10.53 -10.43
CA SER A 203 1.49 10.62 -10.71
C SER A 203 0.76 11.70 -9.95
N GLN A 204 1.33 12.17 -8.84
CA GLN A 204 0.70 13.19 -8.01
C GLN A 204 0.94 14.62 -8.53
N ASN A 205 1.58 14.77 -9.70
CA ASN A 205 1.82 16.04 -10.38
C ASN A 205 2.35 17.15 -9.44
N PRO A 206 3.44 16.92 -8.68
CA PRO A 206 3.91 17.87 -7.67
C PRO A 206 4.24 19.26 -8.22
N THR A 207 4.64 19.37 -9.49
CA THR A 207 4.87 20.67 -10.15
C THR A 207 3.59 21.50 -10.27
N VAL A 208 2.47 20.85 -10.59
CA VAL A 208 1.16 21.51 -10.66
C VAL A 208 0.74 21.97 -9.27
N ALA A 209 0.89 21.12 -8.25
CA ALA A 209 0.56 21.47 -6.87
C ALA A 209 1.38 22.68 -6.36
N ILE A 210 2.68 22.75 -6.68
CA ILE A 210 3.53 23.92 -6.36
C ILE A 210 2.99 25.18 -7.06
N GLU A 211 2.63 25.09 -8.34
CA GLU A 211 2.12 26.23 -9.10
C GLU A 211 0.77 26.71 -8.55
N THR A 212 -0.14 25.80 -8.21
CA THR A 212 -1.43 26.12 -7.57
C THR A 212 -1.22 26.85 -6.25
N TRP A 213 -0.33 26.34 -5.39
CA TRP A 213 -0.03 26.97 -4.09
C TRP A 213 0.60 28.37 -4.24
N ILE A 214 1.49 28.57 -5.21
CA ILE A 214 2.09 29.88 -5.49
C ILE A 214 1.04 30.86 -6.02
N ASN A 215 0.19 30.41 -6.96
CA ASN A 215 -0.78 31.27 -7.61
C ASN A 215 -1.87 31.79 -6.65
N PHE A 216 -2.17 31.05 -5.57
CA PHE A 216 -3.13 31.47 -4.55
C PHE A 216 -2.75 32.80 -3.87
N ASN A 217 -1.46 33.02 -3.61
CA ASN A 217 -0.95 34.29 -3.08
C ASN A 217 0.36 34.65 -3.81
N LYS A 218 0.21 35.01 -5.08
CA LYS A 218 1.33 35.22 -6.00
C LYS A 218 2.27 36.33 -5.56
N GLU A 219 1.75 37.39 -4.92
CA GLU A 219 2.56 38.53 -4.49
C GLU A 219 3.62 38.14 -3.47
N GLU A 220 3.24 37.32 -2.48
CA GLU A 220 4.17 36.89 -1.43
C GLU A 220 4.92 35.60 -1.80
N ARG A 221 4.32 34.71 -2.60
CA ARG A 221 4.83 33.35 -2.82
C ARG A 221 5.69 33.19 -4.07
N ALA A 222 5.68 34.14 -5.01
CA ALA A 222 6.45 34.03 -6.26
C ALA A 222 7.95 33.81 -6.02
N GLY A 223 8.50 34.41 -4.96
CA GLY A 223 9.92 34.27 -4.59
C GLY A 223 10.33 32.85 -4.18
N PHE A 224 9.39 32.00 -3.77
CA PHE A 224 9.69 30.62 -3.32
C PHE A 224 9.70 29.59 -4.46
N SER A 225 9.39 30.00 -5.69
CA SER A 225 9.25 29.07 -6.82
C SER A 225 10.53 28.26 -7.09
N GLU A 226 11.69 28.91 -7.09
CA GLU A 226 12.97 28.25 -7.32
C GLU A 226 13.37 27.36 -6.14
N THR A 227 13.10 27.77 -4.91
CA THR A 227 13.35 26.99 -3.69
C THR A 227 12.50 25.72 -3.63
N LEU A 228 11.22 25.81 -3.96
CA LEU A 228 10.32 24.65 -3.96
C LEU A 228 10.68 23.67 -5.09
N ARG A 229 11.06 24.19 -6.27
CA ARG A 229 11.49 23.35 -7.40
C ARG A 229 12.84 22.69 -7.16
N SER A 230 13.78 23.34 -6.48
CA SER A 230 15.07 22.72 -6.13
C SER A 230 14.94 21.71 -4.99
N SER A 231 13.98 21.90 -4.09
CA SER A 231 13.67 20.97 -2.99
C SER A 231 12.82 19.78 -3.43
N LEU A 232 12.15 19.88 -4.59
CA LEU A 232 11.28 18.82 -5.11
C LEU A 232 12.10 17.58 -5.47
N LYS A 233 11.92 16.52 -4.69
CA LYS A 233 12.33 15.17 -5.07
C LYS A 233 11.12 14.46 -5.69
N VAL A 234 11.07 14.37 -7.01
CA VAL A 234 10.10 13.48 -7.68
C VAL A 234 10.64 12.06 -7.62
N ILE A 235 9.89 11.16 -7.00
CA ILE A 235 10.22 9.73 -7.00
C ILE A 235 9.45 9.03 -8.12
N GLY A 236 10.08 8.03 -8.71
CA GLY A 236 9.34 7.03 -9.46
C GLY A 236 8.34 6.38 -8.51
N GLU A 237 7.09 6.21 -8.92
CA GLU A 237 6.13 5.43 -8.14
C GLU A 237 6.73 4.06 -7.80
N ASN A 238 6.40 3.50 -6.63
CA ASN A 238 6.71 2.11 -6.28
C ASN A 238 6.09 1.19 -7.34
N VAL A 239 6.88 0.83 -8.34
CA VAL A 239 6.48 -0.14 -9.37
C VAL A 239 6.44 -1.48 -8.67
N HIS A 240 5.27 -2.09 -8.58
CA HIS A 240 5.13 -3.52 -8.31
C HIS A 240 4.83 -4.20 -9.64
N ILE A 241 5.83 -4.85 -10.23
CA ILE A 241 5.59 -5.77 -11.34
C ILE A 241 5.55 -7.18 -10.77
N TYR A 242 4.42 -7.85 -10.93
CA TYR A 242 4.28 -9.23 -10.53
C TYR A 242 4.77 -10.17 -11.62
N LEU A 243 5.86 -10.88 -11.34
CA LEU A 243 6.28 -12.02 -12.13
C LEU A 243 5.74 -13.30 -11.50
N ILE A 244 4.83 -13.96 -12.19
CA ILE A 244 4.25 -15.23 -11.74
C ILE A 244 4.82 -16.36 -12.60
N GLY A 245 5.41 -17.40 -12.00
CA GLY A 245 5.85 -18.55 -12.79
C GLY A 245 6.21 -19.79 -11.96
N LYS A 246 6.52 -20.92 -12.61
CA LYS A 246 6.88 -22.19 -11.97
C LYS A 246 8.37 -22.49 -12.20
N GLU A 247 9.12 -22.77 -11.13
CA GLU A 247 10.50 -23.26 -11.24
C GLU A 247 10.50 -24.77 -11.52
N SER A 248 11.36 -25.23 -12.44
CA SER A 248 11.51 -26.66 -12.77
C SER A 248 11.69 -27.58 -11.55
N SER A 249 12.35 -27.08 -10.50
CA SER A 249 12.67 -27.77 -9.25
C SER A 249 11.57 -27.68 -8.18
N ARG A 250 10.57 -26.81 -8.37
CA ARG A 250 9.51 -26.55 -7.37
C ARG A 250 8.16 -27.08 -7.82
N THR A 251 7.38 -27.55 -6.86
CA THR A 251 5.99 -27.99 -7.04
C THR A 251 5.01 -26.80 -7.14
N HIS A 252 5.39 -25.64 -6.60
CA HIS A 252 4.58 -24.45 -6.43
C HIS A 252 5.04 -23.32 -7.38
N SER A 253 4.11 -22.49 -7.84
CA SER A 253 4.41 -21.27 -8.58
C SER A 253 4.88 -20.17 -7.62
N LEU A 254 5.65 -19.19 -8.08
CA LEU A 254 6.06 -18.03 -7.30
C LEU A 254 5.49 -16.76 -7.92
N ALA A 255 4.88 -15.90 -7.10
CA ALA A 255 4.72 -14.49 -7.43
C ALA A 255 5.91 -13.72 -6.85
N VAL A 256 6.62 -13.02 -7.72
CA VAL A 256 7.73 -12.14 -7.38
C VAL A 256 7.27 -10.72 -7.65
N SER A 257 7.18 -9.91 -6.60
CA SER A 257 7.02 -8.47 -6.74
C SER A 257 8.39 -7.87 -7.02
N LEU A 258 8.55 -7.27 -8.20
CA LEU A 258 9.71 -6.46 -8.55
C LEU A 258 9.48 -5.03 -8.06
N HIS A 259 10.44 -4.48 -7.33
CA HIS A 259 10.47 -3.10 -6.83
C HIS A 259 11.48 -2.31 -7.65
N CYS A 260 11.03 -1.29 -8.40
CA CYS A 260 11.92 -0.39 -9.12
C CYS A 260 12.25 0.80 -8.21
N ALA A 261 13.46 0.88 -7.68
CA ALA A 261 13.94 2.04 -6.93
C ALA A 261 14.50 3.14 -7.86
N ASP A 262 14.72 4.33 -7.30
CA ASP A 262 15.18 5.57 -7.98
C ASP A 262 16.44 5.36 -8.87
N ASP A 263 17.28 4.36 -8.61
CA ASP A 263 18.54 4.09 -9.34
C ASP A 263 18.41 3.14 -10.54
N ASP A 264 17.20 2.98 -11.11
CA ASP A 264 16.90 1.94 -12.10
C ASP A 264 17.29 0.53 -11.60
N SER A 265 17.43 0.34 -10.29
CA SER A 265 17.68 -0.97 -9.69
C SER A 265 16.35 -1.65 -9.39
N ILE A 266 16.18 -2.86 -9.92
CA ILE A 266 15.01 -3.68 -9.66
C ILE A 266 15.37 -4.71 -8.58
N SER A 267 14.75 -4.59 -7.41
CA SER A 267 14.91 -5.53 -6.30
C SER A 267 13.68 -6.43 -6.17
N VAL A 268 13.87 -7.62 -5.59
CA VAL A 268 12.75 -8.51 -5.26
C VAL A 268 12.22 -8.11 -3.89
N SER A 269 11.00 -7.59 -3.82
CA SER A 269 10.39 -7.14 -2.56
C SER A 269 9.59 -8.22 -1.83
N GLY A 270 9.29 -9.34 -2.48
CA GLY A 270 8.59 -10.47 -1.86
C GLY A 270 8.52 -11.70 -2.75
N GLN A 271 8.45 -12.88 -2.12
CA GLN A 271 8.22 -14.16 -2.79
C GLN A 271 7.10 -14.90 -2.09
N ASN A 272 5.98 -15.09 -2.79
CA ASN A 272 4.87 -15.90 -2.28
C ASN A 272 4.83 -17.25 -2.99
N SER A 273 4.74 -18.32 -2.20
CA SER A 273 4.46 -19.65 -2.73
C SER A 273 3.00 -19.74 -3.12
N LEU A 274 2.74 -19.79 -4.43
CA LEU A 274 1.43 -20.00 -5.01
C LEU A 274 1.18 -21.48 -5.26
N CYS A 275 -0.07 -21.89 -5.13
CA CYS A 275 -0.47 -23.23 -5.54
C CYS A 275 -0.20 -23.44 -7.05
N HIS A 276 -0.17 -24.72 -7.47
CA HIS A 276 0.23 -25.25 -8.79
C HIS A 276 -0.19 -24.42 -10.04
N GLN A 277 0.38 -24.73 -11.20
CA GLN A 277 0.20 -24.06 -12.52
C GLN A 277 -0.90 -22.96 -12.63
N ILE A 278 -0.45 -21.71 -12.73
CA ILE A 278 -1.30 -20.55 -12.95
C ILE A 278 -1.65 -20.44 -14.43
N THR A 279 -2.92 -20.13 -14.71
CA THR A 279 -3.49 -20.12 -16.07
C THR A 279 -3.64 -18.71 -16.62
N ALA A 280 -3.90 -17.73 -15.76
CA ALA A 280 -3.96 -16.31 -16.08
C ALA A 280 -3.85 -15.47 -14.79
N ALA A 281 -3.55 -14.18 -14.93
CA ALA A 281 -3.56 -13.19 -13.86
C ALA A 281 -3.77 -11.78 -14.44
N CYS A 282 -4.19 -10.83 -13.60
CA CYS A 282 -4.24 -9.42 -13.93
C CYS A 282 -4.29 -8.57 -12.66
N LYS A 283 -3.92 -7.29 -12.76
CA LYS A 283 -4.14 -6.30 -11.70
C LYS A 283 -5.48 -5.60 -11.88
N HIS A 284 -6.20 -5.41 -10.78
CA HIS A 284 -7.43 -4.62 -10.74
C HIS A 284 -7.44 -3.75 -9.49
N GLY A 285 -7.49 -2.43 -9.67
CA GLY A 285 -7.28 -1.48 -8.57
C GLY A 285 -5.89 -1.61 -7.97
N SER A 286 -5.82 -1.73 -6.63
CA SER A 286 -4.58 -2.02 -5.90
C SER A 286 -4.21 -3.50 -5.88
N ASP A 287 -5.13 -4.40 -6.24
CA ASP A 287 -5.02 -5.81 -5.90
C ASP A 287 -4.65 -6.67 -7.11
N LEU A 288 -3.98 -7.79 -6.82
CA LEU A 288 -3.59 -8.78 -7.82
C LEU A 288 -4.62 -9.92 -7.84
N TYR A 289 -5.08 -10.29 -9.04
CA TYR A 289 -5.97 -11.43 -9.23
C TYR A 289 -5.28 -12.51 -10.05
N VAL A 290 -5.40 -13.75 -9.59
CA VAL A 290 -4.75 -14.91 -10.21
C VAL A 290 -5.75 -16.03 -10.37
N VAL A 291 -5.75 -16.67 -11.54
CA VAL A 291 -6.57 -17.85 -11.82
C VAL A 291 -5.69 -19.05 -12.12
N GLY A 292 -5.93 -20.15 -11.42
CA GLY A 292 -5.18 -21.39 -11.51
C GLY A 292 -4.88 -21.98 -10.14
N GLY A 293 -3.93 -22.90 -10.08
CA GLY A 293 -3.65 -23.67 -8.87
C GLY A 293 -3.59 -25.17 -9.13
N SER A 294 -3.83 -25.95 -8.08
CA SER A 294 -4.13 -27.39 -8.22
C SER A 294 -5.42 -27.66 -9.00
N ILE A 295 -6.28 -26.64 -9.11
CA ILE A 295 -7.52 -26.68 -9.90
C ILE A 295 -7.49 -25.47 -10.84
N PRO A 296 -7.56 -25.66 -12.17
CA PRO A 296 -7.42 -24.59 -13.16
C PRO A 296 -8.43 -23.44 -13.00
N ARG A 297 -9.67 -23.75 -12.60
CA ARG A 297 -10.72 -22.74 -12.39
C ARG A 297 -10.62 -21.91 -11.11
N ARG A 298 -9.71 -22.20 -10.17
CA ARG A 298 -9.65 -21.45 -8.90
C ARG A 298 -9.18 -20.02 -9.13
N MET A 299 -9.78 -19.07 -8.42
CA MET A 299 -9.39 -17.67 -8.46
C MET A 299 -8.98 -17.21 -7.07
N TRP A 300 -7.93 -16.40 -7.03
CA TRP A 300 -7.36 -15.84 -5.82
C TRP A 300 -7.17 -14.35 -6.00
N LYS A 301 -7.31 -13.62 -4.91
CA LYS A 301 -6.99 -12.20 -4.82
C LYS A 301 -5.89 -12.02 -3.79
N CYS A 302 -4.90 -11.21 -4.12
CA CYS A 302 -3.82 -10.81 -3.23
C CYS A 302 -3.93 -9.32 -2.97
N ASN A 303 -4.07 -8.96 -1.70
CA ASN A 303 -3.97 -7.57 -1.27
C ASN A 303 -2.51 -7.12 -1.42
N ASN A 304 -2.24 -6.12 -2.25
CA ASN A 304 -0.87 -5.67 -2.51
C ASN A 304 -0.22 -4.98 -1.29
N ALA A 305 -1.01 -4.42 -0.38
CA ALA A 305 -0.48 -3.71 0.79
C ALA A 305 -0.07 -4.68 1.92
N THR A 306 -0.90 -5.70 2.20
CA THR A 306 -0.66 -6.67 3.28
C THR A 306 -0.04 -7.97 2.80
N ILE A 307 -0.06 -8.23 1.49
CA ILE A 307 0.42 -9.46 0.85
C ILE A 307 -0.43 -10.71 1.23
N ASP A 308 -1.64 -10.47 1.75
CA ASP A 308 -2.59 -11.53 2.11
C ASP A 308 -3.35 -12.05 0.90
N TRP A 309 -3.59 -13.37 0.90
CA TRP A 309 -4.33 -14.08 -0.15
C TRP A 309 -5.73 -14.45 0.32
N GLU A 310 -6.72 -14.13 -0.48
CA GLU A 310 -8.11 -14.49 -0.26
C GLU A 310 -8.72 -15.24 -1.46
N TRP A 311 -9.74 -16.05 -1.16
CA TRP A 311 -10.43 -16.86 -2.15
C TRP A 311 -11.51 -16.04 -2.85
N CYS A 312 -11.53 -16.09 -4.18
CA CYS A 312 -12.61 -15.54 -4.98
C CYS A 312 -13.50 -16.66 -5.54
N ALA A 313 -14.65 -16.28 -6.09
CA ALA A 313 -15.49 -17.19 -6.84
C ALA A 313 -14.68 -17.81 -7.99
N PRO A 314 -14.69 -19.15 -8.13
CA PRO A 314 -13.95 -19.81 -9.19
C PRO A 314 -14.61 -19.55 -10.56
N LEU A 315 -13.83 -19.70 -11.63
CA LEU A 315 -14.39 -19.74 -12.98
C LEU A 315 -15.50 -20.81 -13.08
N PRO A 316 -16.57 -20.58 -13.87
CA PRO A 316 -17.62 -21.57 -14.06
C PRO A 316 -17.11 -22.90 -14.64
N ARG A 317 -16.07 -22.85 -15.49
CA ARG A 317 -15.44 -24.01 -16.13
C ARG A 317 -13.92 -23.86 -16.14
N ASP A 318 -13.22 -25.00 -16.17
CA ASP A 318 -11.77 -25.02 -16.33
C ASP A 318 -11.35 -24.39 -17.66
N ARG A 319 -10.36 -23.53 -17.61
CA ARG A 319 -9.92 -22.75 -18.76
C ARG A 319 -8.42 -22.50 -18.70
N LEU A 320 -7.68 -23.02 -19.67
CA LEU A 320 -6.24 -22.85 -19.82
C LEU A 320 -5.93 -21.78 -20.86
N GLN A 321 -4.77 -21.12 -20.74
CA GLN A 321 -4.26 -20.14 -21.73
C GLN A 321 -5.29 -19.07 -22.15
N HIS A 322 -6.17 -18.71 -21.23
CA HIS A 322 -7.12 -17.64 -21.43
C HIS A 322 -6.50 -16.32 -21.04
N THR A 323 -7.14 -15.26 -21.47
CA THR A 323 -6.66 -13.90 -21.27
C THR A 323 -7.50 -13.24 -20.20
N LEU A 324 -6.87 -12.79 -19.10
CA LEU A 324 -7.51 -11.96 -18.09
C LEU A 324 -7.24 -10.49 -18.36
N VAL A 325 -8.29 -9.68 -18.40
CA VAL A 325 -8.21 -8.25 -18.68
C VAL A 325 -9.06 -7.47 -17.69
N SER A 326 -8.43 -6.52 -17.00
CA SER A 326 -9.11 -5.62 -16.07
C SER A 326 -9.81 -4.48 -16.80
N VAL A 327 -11.05 -4.20 -16.41
CA VAL A 327 -11.87 -3.08 -16.91
C VAL A 327 -12.30 -2.21 -15.73
N PRO A 328 -11.46 -1.26 -15.29
CA PRO A 328 -11.69 -0.47 -14.08
C PRO A 328 -12.98 0.36 -14.12
N SER A 329 -13.36 0.87 -15.30
CA SER A 329 -14.59 1.66 -15.47
C SER A 329 -15.88 0.89 -15.13
N LYS A 330 -15.82 -0.43 -15.09
CA LYS A 330 -16.94 -1.32 -14.74
C LYS A 330 -16.72 -2.10 -13.46
N ASP A 331 -15.59 -1.89 -12.77
CA ASP A 331 -15.19 -2.67 -11.60
C ASP A 331 -15.25 -4.20 -11.87
N ALA A 332 -14.73 -4.59 -13.04
CA ALA A 332 -14.85 -5.94 -13.56
C ALA A 332 -13.54 -6.48 -14.18
N ILE A 333 -13.40 -7.80 -14.17
CA ILE A 333 -12.27 -8.54 -14.79
C ILE A 333 -12.83 -9.52 -15.81
N TYR A 334 -12.41 -9.42 -17.06
CA TYR A 334 -12.87 -10.28 -18.14
C TYR A 334 -11.89 -11.44 -18.36
N SER A 335 -12.42 -12.64 -18.58
CA SER A 335 -11.70 -13.82 -19.04
C SER A 335 -12.19 -14.17 -20.45
N LEU A 336 -11.29 -14.09 -21.42
CA LEU A 336 -11.60 -14.28 -22.84
C LEU A 336 -10.78 -15.42 -23.43
N GLY A 337 -11.38 -16.18 -24.33
CA GLY A 337 -10.69 -17.21 -25.10
C GLY A 337 -10.12 -18.35 -24.24
N GLY A 338 -8.94 -18.83 -24.60
CA GLY A 338 -8.30 -19.99 -24.00
C GLY A 338 -8.82 -21.30 -24.55
N LYS A 339 -8.55 -22.37 -23.80
CA LYS A 339 -8.89 -23.74 -24.19
C LYS A 339 -9.30 -24.59 -23.00
N THR A 340 -10.09 -25.62 -23.28
CA THR A 340 -10.50 -26.62 -22.29
C THR A 340 -9.35 -27.55 -21.92
N LEU A 341 -9.55 -28.40 -20.92
CA LEU A 341 -8.59 -29.46 -20.57
C LEU A 341 -8.45 -30.52 -21.68
N GLN A 342 -9.43 -30.60 -22.58
CA GLN A 342 -9.43 -31.47 -23.76
C GLN A 342 -8.85 -30.76 -25.01
N ASP A 343 -8.13 -29.65 -24.82
CA ASP A 343 -7.46 -28.87 -25.88
C ASP A 343 -8.42 -28.24 -26.91
N THR A 344 -9.70 -28.08 -26.56
CA THR A 344 -10.67 -27.40 -27.43
C THR A 344 -10.60 -25.90 -27.22
N LEU A 345 -10.36 -25.13 -28.29
CA LEU A 345 -10.38 -23.67 -28.25
C LEU A 345 -11.77 -23.14 -27.86
N SER A 346 -11.78 -22.07 -27.08
CA SER A 346 -13.00 -21.41 -26.60
C SER A 346 -13.13 -20.02 -27.21
N ASN A 347 -14.34 -19.63 -27.60
CA ASN A 347 -14.71 -18.25 -27.92
C ASN A 347 -15.51 -17.60 -26.78
N ALA A 348 -15.75 -18.30 -25.67
CA ALA A 348 -16.59 -17.77 -24.60
C ALA A 348 -15.92 -16.58 -23.90
N VAL A 349 -16.71 -15.55 -23.61
CA VAL A 349 -16.30 -14.42 -22.75
C VAL A 349 -17.11 -14.48 -21.47
N ILE A 350 -16.42 -14.37 -20.35
CA ILE A 350 -17.02 -14.30 -19.02
C ILE A 350 -16.35 -13.17 -18.26
N TYR A 351 -17.06 -12.53 -17.34
CA TYR A 351 -16.47 -11.47 -16.52
C TYR A 351 -16.84 -11.65 -15.05
N TYR A 352 -15.91 -11.25 -14.20
CA TYR A 352 -16.00 -11.27 -12.76
C TYR A 352 -16.32 -9.87 -12.27
N ARG A 353 -17.44 -9.71 -11.56
CA ARG A 353 -17.77 -8.47 -10.86
C ARG A 353 -17.04 -8.45 -9.53
N VAL A 354 -16.14 -7.49 -9.36
CA VAL A 354 -15.21 -7.47 -8.22
C VAL A 354 -15.95 -7.26 -6.90
N ARG A 355 -16.91 -6.31 -6.86
CA ARG A 355 -17.72 -6.04 -5.65
C ARG A 355 -18.57 -7.23 -5.22
N ASP A 356 -19.15 -7.92 -6.20
CA ASP A 356 -20.15 -8.95 -5.95
C ASP A 356 -19.55 -10.34 -5.79
N ASN A 357 -18.26 -10.51 -6.13
CA ASN A 357 -17.57 -11.79 -6.13
C ASN A 357 -18.29 -12.87 -6.96
N VAL A 358 -18.70 -12.52 -8.18
CA VAL A 358 -19.50 -13.41 -9.07
C VAL A 358 -19.01 -13.34 -10.51
N TRP A 359 -18.90 -14.51 -11.15
CA TRP A 359 -18.70 -14.66 -12.59
C TRP A 359 -20.02 -14.63 -13.34
N THR A 360 -20.06 -13.91 -14.46
CA THR A 360 -21.22 -13.78 -15.35
C THR A 360 -20.79 -14.08 -16.79
N GLU A 361 -21.63 -14.79 -17.54
CA GLU A 361 -21.42 -15.04 -18.97
C GLU A 361 -21.97 -13.87 -19.79
N THR A 362 -21.32 -13.57 -20.92
CA THR A 362 -21.74 -12.51 -21.85
C THR A 362 -21.60 -13.04 -23.29
N SER A 363 -21.64 -12.15 -24.29
CA SER A 363 -21.50 -12.53 -25.68
C SER A 363 -20.14 -13.16 -25.99
N GLN A 364 -20.00 -13.76 -27.16
CA GLN A 364 -18.82 -14.56 -27.51
C GLN A 364 -17.89 -13.81 -28.46
N LEU A 365 -16.64 -14.26 -28.51
CA LEU A 365 -15.70 -13.86 -29.55
C LEU A 365 -16.15 -14.41 -30.91
N GLU A 366 -15.79 -13.69 -31.97
CA GLU A 366 -16.01 -14.12 -33.37
C GLU A 366 -15.19 -15.37 -33.69
N VAL A 367 -13.95 -15.43 -33.19
CA VAL A 367 -13.02 -16.54 -33.42
C VAL A 367 -12.52 -17.08 -32.08
N ALA A 368 -12.68 -18.40 -31.89
CA ALA A 368 -12.11 -19.09 -30.74
C ALA A 368 -10.57 -19.02 -30.78
N VAL A 369 -9.97 -18.59 -29.68
CA VAL A 369 -8.54 -18.27 -29.62
C VAL A 369 -7.95 -18.68 -28.29
N SER A 370 -6.72 -19.20 -28.27
CA SER A 370 -5.97 -19.44 -27.02
C SER A 370 -4.60 -18.76 -27.06
N GLY A 371 -4.09 -18.34 -25.89
CA GLY A 371 -2.78 -17.70 -25.79
C GLY A 371 -2.68 -16.33 -26.47
N ALA A 372 -3.81 -15.66 -26.72
CA ALA A 372 -3.84 -14.29 -27.23
C ALA A 372 -3.44 -13.28 -26.15
N ALA A 373 -2.78 -12.19 -26.56
CA ALA A 373 -2.57 -11.05 -25.67
C ALA A 373 -3.85 -10.22 -25.58
N GLY A 374 -4.24 -9.81 -24.38
CA GLY A 374 -5.43 -8.99 -24.17
C GLY A 374 -5.08 -7.71 -23.45
N VAL A 375 -5.58 -6.59 -23.97
CA VAL A 375 -5.43 -5.28 -23.34
C VAL A 375 -6.75 -4.53 -23.38
N ASN A 376 -7.08 -3.82 -22.31
CA ASN A 376 -8.22 -2.91 -22.29
C ASN A 376 -7.74 -1.50 -22.65
N LEU A 377 -8.38 -0.89 -23.63
CA LEU A 377 -8.20 0.51 -23.97
C LEU A 377 -9.58 1.17 -24.08
N ASN A 378 -9.87 2.11 -23.19
CA ASN A 378 -11.11 2.91 -23.17
C ASN A 378 -12.40 2.06 -23.22
N GLY A 379 -12.42 0.90 -22.54
CA GLY A 379 -13.59 0.02 -22.47
C GLY A 379 -13.72 -0.96 -23.63
N VAL A 380 -12.76 -0.98 -24.55
CA VAL A 380 -12.64 -1.98 -25.61
C VAL A 380 -11.47 -2.90 -25.31
N ILE A 381 -11.72 -4.20 -25.28
CA ILE A 381 -10.70 -5.23 -25.07
C ILE A 381 -10.17 -5.66 -26.44
N TYR A 382 -8.88 -5.46 -26.66
CA TYR A 382 -8.16 -5.91 -27.86
C TYR A 382 -7.48 -7.23 -27.58
N LEU A 383 -7.91 -8.28 -28.28
CA LEU A 383 -7.29 -9.60 -28.31
C LEU A 383 -6.41 -9.72 -29.54
N LEU A 384 -5.13 -9.98 -29.33
CA LEU A 384 -4.08 -9.91 -30.33
C LEU A 384 -3.41 -11.28 -30.48
N GLY A 385 -3.48 -11.84 -31.68
CA GLY A 385 -2.82 -13.09 -32.05
C GLY A 385 -3.31 -14.31 -31.27
N GLY A 386 -2.38 -15.15 -30.85
CA GLY A 386 -2.66 -16.44 -30.20
C GLY A 386 -2.66 -17.61 -31.19
N GLU A 387 -3.43 -18.65 -30.85
CA GLU A 387 -3.69 -19.83 -31.68
C GLU A 387 -5.18 -19.92 -31.96
N GLU A 388 -5.53 -20.08 -33.23
CA GLU A 388 -6.90 -20.28 -33.72
C GLU A 388 -6.99 -21.60 -34.48
N ASN A 389 -8.20 -22.08 -34.77
CA ASN A 389 -8.38 -23.24 -35.64
C ASN A 389 -8.37 -22.81 -37.12
N ASP A 390 -7.77 -23.64 -37.97
CA ASP A 390 -7.98 -23.57 -39.41
C ASP A 390 -9.31 -24.24 -39.83
N LEU A 391 -9.55 -24.30 -41.14
CA LEU A 391 -10.78 -24.87 -41.71
C LEU A 391 -10.92 -26.38 -41.42
N ASP A 392 -9.80 -27.06 -41.16
CA ASP A 392 -9.73 -28.50 -40.88
C ASP A 392 -9.66 -28.77 -39.37
N PHE A 393 -9.91 -27.76 -38.54
CA PHE A 393 -9.85 -27.80 -37.07
C PHE A 393 -8.46 -28.08 -36.47
N PHE A 394 -7.39 -27.89 -37.26
CA PHE A 394 -6.03 -27.89 -36.72
C PHE A 394 -5.68 -26.51 -36.15
N THR A 395 -4.93 -26.51 -35.05
CA THR A 395 -4.47 -25.27 -34.43
C THR A 395 -3.37 -24.63 -35.27
N LYS A 396 -3.55 -23.36 -35.61
CA LYS A 396 -2.57 -22.53 -36.33
C LYS A 396 -2.30 -21.20 -35.60
N PRO A 397 -1.12 -20.60 -35.77
CA PRO A 397 -0.83 -19.27 -35.28
C PRO A 397 -1.78 -18.21 -35.86
N SER A 398 -2.46 -17.45 -34.99
CA SER A 398 -3.38 -16.38 -35.40
C SER A 398 -2.64 -15.05 -35.59
N ARG A 399 -3.09 -14.27 -36.57
CA ARG A 399 -2.70 -12.86 -36.79
C ARG A 399 -3.85 -11.90 -36.52
N LEU A 400 -4.97 -12.39 -35.99
CA LEU A 400 -6.19 -11.62 -35.86
C LEU A 400 -6.09 -10.60 -34.73
N ILE A 401 -6.86 -9.54 -34.89
CA ILE A 401 -7.14 -8.55 -33.86
C ILE A 401 -8.65 -8.57 -33.65
N GLN A 402 -9.07 -9.11 -32.51
CA GLN A 402 -10.47 -9.12 -32.11
C GLN A 402 -10.70 -8.01 -31.10
N CYS A 403 -11.71 -7.18 -31.35
CA CYS A 403 -12.09 -6.06 -30.49
C CYS A 403 -13.43 -6.38 -29.83
N TYR A 404 -13.41 -6.58 -28.52
CA TYR A 404 -14.59 -6.81 -27.70
C TYR A 404 -14.97 -5.51 -26.99
N ASP A 405 -16.05 -4.87 -27.44
CA ASP A 405 -16.57 -3.67 -26.79
C ASP A 405 -17.38 -4.09 -25.55
N THR A 406 -16.91 -3.67 -24.37
CA THR A 406 -17.53 -4.06 -23.10
C THR A 406 -18.86 -3.37 -22.86
N ASN A 407 -19.15 -2.23 -23.51
CA ASN A 407 -20.39 -1.48 -23.38
C ASN A 407 -21.50 -2.04 -24.25
N THR A 408 -21.18 -2.39 -25.50
CA THR A 408 -22.15 -2.97 -26.43
C THR A 408 -22.20 -4.49 -26.36
N GLU A 409 -21.25 -5.13 -25.69
CA GLU A 409 -21.07 -6.58 -25.63
C GLU A 409 -21.02 -7.18 -27.04
N LYS A 410 -20.28 -6.54 -27.94
CA LYS A 410 -20.08 -7.01 -29.31
C LYS A 410 -18.61 -7.21 -29.59
N CYS A 411 -18.31 -8.34 -30.20
CA CYS A 411 -17.00 -8.62 -30.75
C CYS A 411 -16.98 -8.27 -32.24
N HIS A 412 -15.86 -7.76 -32.74
CA HIS A 412 -15.61 -7.66 -34.18
C HIS A 412 -14.13 -7.92 -34.47
N VAL A 413 -13.85 -8.47 -35.64
CA VAL A 413 -12.48 -8.69 -36.12
C VAL A 413 -12.06 -7.49 -36.98
N LYS A 414 -10.90 -6.90 -36.69
CA LYS A 414 -10.36 -5.83 -37.53
C LYS A 414 -9.97 -6.38 -38.91
N PRO A 415 -10.15 -5.59 -39.98
CA PRO A 415 -9.81 -6.02 -41.35
C PRO A 415 -8.29 -6.14 -41.57
N TYR A 416 -7.49 -5.45 -40.75
CA TYR A 416 -6.03 -5.52 -40.78
C TYR A 416 -5.52 -6.58 -39.82
N VAL A 417 -4.45 -7.26 -40.22
CA VAL A 417 -3.83 -8.34 -39.45
C VAL A 417 -2.51 -7.89 -38.84
N LEU A 418 -2.14 -8.53 -37.73
CA LEU A 418 -0.85 -8.30 -37.08
C LEU A 418 0.30 -8.64 -38.02
N PRO A 419 1.45 -7.94 -37.93
CA PRO A 419 2.65 -8.26 -38.72
C PRO A 419 3.24 -9.64 -38.44
N PHE A 420 2.94 -10.22 -37.28
CA PHE A 420 3.41 -11.52 -36.81
C PHE A 420 2.23 -12.40 -36.38
N ALA A 421 2.41 -13.73 -36.47
CA ALA A 421 1.41 -14.72 -36.08
C ALA A 421 1.85 -15.43 -34.80
N GLY A 422 0.89 -15.88 -33.99
CA GLY A 422 1.14 -16.75 -32.85
C GLY A 422 1.00 -16.04 -31.51
N ARG A 423 1.58 -16.64 -30.46
CA ARG A 423 1.47 -16.14 -29.09
C ARG A 423 2.29 -14.86 -28.92
N MET A 424 1.72 -13.91 -28.19
CA MET A 424 2.32 -12.59 -27.95
C MET A 424 1.94 -12.06 -26.57
N HIS A 425 2.56 -10.96 -26.19
CA HIS A 425 2.20 -10.18 -25.02
C HIS A 425 2.01 -8.72 -25.40
N ALA A 426 1.10 -8.04 -24.71
CA ALA A 426 0.80 -6.65 -24.98
C ALA A 426 0.58 -5.85 -23.70
N ALA A 427 0.88 -4.56 -23.76
CA ALA A 427 0.63 -3.60 -22.71
C ALA A 427 0.14 -2.28 -23.32
N VAL A 428 -0.68 -1.54 -22.59
CA VAL A 428 -1.19 -0.23 -23.02
C VAL A 428 -0.45 0.87 -22.29
N HIS A 429 -0.06 1.91 -23.03
CA HIS A 429 0.38 3.17 -22.46
C HIS A 429 -0.35 4.30 -23.17
N LYS A 430 -1.14 5.08 -22.41
CA LYS A 430 -2.08 6.07 -22.95
C LYS A 430 -2.97 5.43 -24.01
N ASP A 431 -3.01 5.96 -25.23
CA ASP A 431 -3.87 5.48 -26.32
C ASP A 431 -3.18 4.50 -27.28
N VAL A 432 -2.05 3.92 -26.87
CA VAL A 432 -1.19 3.10 -27.73
C VAL A 432 -0.96 1.73 -27.11
N VAL A 433 -1.01 0.69 -27.97
CA VAL A 433 -0.76 -0.70 -27.58
C VAL A 433 0.66 -1.10 -27.98
N PHE A 434 1.47 -1.50 -27.02
CA PHE A 434 2.79 -2.08 -27.25
C PHE A 434 2.67 -3.60 -27.27
N ILE A 435 3.23 -4.24 -28.29
CA ILE A 435 3.12 -5.67 -28.54
C ILE A 435 4.51 -6.26 -28.69
N VAL A 436 4.77 -7.38 -28.02
CA VAL A 436 5.96 -8.19 -28.26
C VAL A 436 5.56 -9.60 -28.69
N ALA A 437 6.10 -10.03 -29.81
CA ALA A 437 5.91 -11.37 -30.37
C ALA A 437 7.22 -12.18 -30.33
N GLU A 438 7.12 -13.49 -30.58
CA GLU A 438 8.30 -14.35 -30.76
C GLU A 438 9.14 -13.85 -31.96
N GLY A 439 10.44 -13.60 -31.75
CA GLY A 439 11.37 -13.11 -32.80
C GLY A 439 11.78 -11.64 -32.71
N ASP A 440 12.01 -11.13 -31.49
CA ASP A 440 12.72 -9.86 -31.22
C ASP A 440 12.11 -8.61 -31.86
N SER A 441 10.78 -8.52 -31.91
CA SER A 441 10.09 -7.37 -32.48
C SER A 441 9.12 -6.74 -31.48
N LEU A 442 9.45 -5.53 -31.04
CA LEU A 442 8.55 -4.64 -30.30
C LEU A 442 7.80 -3.79 -31.31
N LEU A 443 6.48 -3.93 -31.31
CA LEU A 443 5.57 -3.16 -32.15
C LEU A 443 4.76 -2.20 -31.29
N CYS A 444 4.48 -1.05 -31.86
CA CYS A 444 3.53 -0.07 -31.36
C CYS A 444 2.33 -0.09 -32.32
N TYR A 445 1.17 -0.46 -31.82
CA TYR A 445 -0.10 -0.40 -32.55
C TYR A 445 -0.90 0.80 -32.05
N ASN A 446 -1.26 1.69 -32.97
CA ASN A 446 -2.16 2.81 -32.72
C ASN A 446 -3.57 2.44 -33.19
N PRO A 447 -4.53 2.17 -32.28
CA PRO A 447 -5.88 1.77 -32.66
C PRO A 447 -6.71 2.88 -33.33
N LEU A 448 -6.35 4.16 -33.14
CA LEU A 448 -7.03 5.29 -33.78
C LEU A 448 -6.67 5.40 -35.26
N LEU A 449 -5.42 5.11 -35.61
CA LEU A 449 -4.91 5.19 -36.97
C LEU A 449 -4.88 3.83 -37.68
N ASP A 450 -5.19 2.74 -36.95
CA ASP A 450 -5.03 1.35 -37.40
C ASP A 450 -3.65 1.09 -38.02
N SER A 451 -2.60 1.64 -37.41
CA SER A 451 -1.22 1.61 -37.93
C SER A 451 -0.23 0.96 -36.97
N PHE A 452 0.79 0.29 -37.52
CA PHE A 452 1.88 -0.32 -36.75
C PHE A 452 3.20 0.41 -36.97
N THR A 453 3.91 0.68 -35.88
CA THR A 453 5.27 1.21 -35.87
C THR A 453 6.19 0.20 -35.23
N ARG A 454 7.25 -0.21 -35.93
CA ARG A 454 8.28 -1.09 -35.36
C ARG A 454 9.30 -0.26 -34.59
N LEU A 455 9.56 -0.66 -33.35
CA LEU A 455 10.60 -0.05 -32.52
C LEU A 455 11.86 -0.90 -32.60
N CYS A 456 12.98 -0.31 -33.00
CA CYS A 456 14.29 -0.96 -32.97
C CYS A 456 14.84 -0.86 -31.54
N LEU A 457 15.03 -1.98 -30.84
CA LEU A 457 15.83 -1.96 -29.60
C LEU A 457 17.33 -2.13 -29.94
N PRO A 458 18.24 -1.78 -29.01
CA PRO A 458 19.69 -1.80 -29.24
C PRO A 458 20.26 -3.17 -29.66
N ASP A 459 21.43 -3.17 -30.30
CA ASP A 459 22.16 -4.36 -30.83
C ASP A 459 22.44 -5.48 -29.80
N ALA A 460 22.19 -5.25 -28.50
CA ALA A 460 22.20 -6.26 -27.44
C ALA A 460 21.01 -7.26 -27.51
N TRP A 461 20.07 -7.06 -28.43
CA TRP A 461 18.98 -7.99 -28.74
C TRP A 461 19.55 -9.23 -29.47
N SER A 462 19.98 -10.24 -28.71
CA SER A 462 20.67 -11.41 -29.29
C SER A 462 19.76 -12.25 -30.20
N SER A 463 20.36 -12.84 -31.24
CA SER A 463 19.80 -13.69 -32.31
C SER A 463 19.06 -14.98 -31.92
N VAL A 464 18.62 -15.14 -30.68
CA VAL A 464 17.97 -16.36 -30.18
C VAL A 464 16.51 -16.05 -29.81
N PRO A 465 15.52 -16.71 -30.45
CA PRO A 465 14.11 -16.52 -30.15
C PRO A 465 13.82 -16.76 -28.65
N SER A 466 13.39 -15.72 -27.95
CA SER A 466 12.92 -15.79 -26.56
C SER A 466 11.47 -15.38 -26.44
N LEU A 467 10.76 -15.95 -25.45
CA LEU A 467 9.41 -15.52 -25.09
C LEU A 467 9.53 -14.20 -24.33
N TRP A 468 9.29 -13.09 -25.01
CA TRP A 468 9.31 -11.78 -24.36
C TRP A 468 8.00 -11.52 -23.62
N LYS A 469 8.10 -10.79 -22.52
CA LYS A 469 6.95 -10.34 -21.74
C LYS A 469 6.98 -8.82 -21.61
N ILE A 470 5.82 -8.20 -21.54
CA ILE A 470 5.69 -6.73 -21.52
C ILE A 470 4.69 -6.30 -20.46
N ALA A 471 4.97 -5.20 -19.77
CA ALA A 471 4.03 -4.47 -18.93
C ALA A 471 4.21 -2.97 -19.09
N SER A 472 3.15 -2.21 -18.85
CA SER A 472 3.23 -0.76 -18.68
C SER A 472 3.13 -0.43 -17.20
N CYS A 473 4.03 0.41 -16.72
CA CYS A 473 3.98 0.93 -15.37
C CYS A 473 4.62 2.33 -15.34
N ASN A 474 4.01 3.27 -14.61
CA ASN A 474 4.53 4.62 -14.34
C ASN A 474 4.98 5.38 -15.59
N GLY A 475 4.16 5.27 -16.63
CA GLY A 475 4.44 5.92 -17.91
C GLY A 475 5.59 5.30 -18.70
N SER A 476 6.17 4.19 -18.26
CA SER A 476 7.20 3.43 -18.97
C SER A 476 6.67 2.06 -19.42
N ILE A 477 7.35 1.46 -20.39
CA ILE A 477 7.12 0.11 -20.87
C ILE A 477 8.31 -0.75 -20.46
N TYR A 478 8.03 -1.82 -19.73
CA TYR A 478 9.03 -2.78 -19.28
C TYR A 478 8.93 -4.04 -20.10
N VAL A 479 10.05 -4.46 -20.68
CA VAL A 479 10.16 -5.67 -21.48
C VAL A 479 11.13 -6.64 -20.81
N PHE A 480 10.65 -7.84 -20.53
CA PHE A 480 11.38 -8.91 -19.85
C PHE A 480 11.66 -10.06 -20.80
N ARG A 481 12.88 -10.61 -20.73
CA ARG A 481 13.28 -11.77 -21.52
C ARG A 481 13.05 -13.08 -20.74
N ASP A 482 12.31 -14.02 -21.33
CA ASP A 482 12.25 -15.40 -20.83
C ASP A 482 13.43 -16.21 -21.37
N ARG A 483 14.25 -16.74 -20.45
CA ARG A 483 15.49 -17.52 -20.62
C ARG A 483 16.78 -16.74 -20.88
N TYR A 484 17.66 -16.76 -19.87
CA TYR A 484 19.11 -16.82 -20.08
C TYR A 484 19.79 -17.71 -19.03
N LYS A 485 20.98 -18.22 -19.36
CA LYS A 485 21.86 -18.94 -18.43
C LYS A 485 22.13 -18.05 -17.19
N LYS A 486 22.29 -18.68 -16.01
CA LYS A 486 22.70 -18.04 -14.75
C LYS A 486 23.63 -16.85 -15.00
N GLY A 487 23.17 -15.63 -14.73
CA GLY A 487 23.99 -14.43 -14.95
C GLY A 487 23.17 -13.15 -14.93
N ASP A 488 22.50 -12.82 -16.03
CA ASP A 488 21.87 -11.51 -16.24
C ASP A 488 20.54 -11.65 -16.99
N ALA A 489 19.41 -11.38 -16.33
CA ALA A 489 18.17 -11.08 -17.03
C ALA A 489 18.19 -9.58 -17.36
N ASN A 490 18.46 -9.23 -18.62
CA ASN A 490 18.35 -7.85 -19.07
C ASN A 490 16.87 -7.45 -19.09
N THR A 491 16.52 -6.47 -18.26
CA THR A 491 15.21 -5.81 -18.32
C THR A 491 15.37 -4.54 -19.12
N PHE A 492 14.50 -4.33 -20.10
CA PHE A 492 14.51 -3.12 -20.90
C PHE A 492 13.39 -2.22 -20.44
N LYS A 493 13.73 -0.97 -20.14
CA LYS A 493 12.77 0.09 -19.83
C LYS A 493 12.74 1.03 -21.02
N LEU A 494 11.61 1.09 -21.69
CA LEU A 494 11.32 2.04 -22.75
C LEU A 494 10.52 3.18 -22.16
N ASN A 495 10.99 4.41 -22.36
CA ASN A 495 10.19 5.60 -22.13
C ASN A 495 9.46 5.97 -23.44
N PRO A 496 8.12 5.80 -23.53
CA PRO A 496 7.36 6.11 -24.75
C PRO A 496 7.42 7.58 -25.16
N ALA A 497 7.65 8.51 -24.22
CA ALA A 497 7.71 9.94 -24.53
C ALA A 497 9.02 10.35 -25.21
N THR A 498 10.14 9.72 -24.82
CA THR A 498 11.48 10.05 -25.36
C THR A 498 11.99 9.02 -26.36
N SER A 499 11.31 7.88 -26.51
CA SER A 499 11.77 6.70 -27.24
C SER A 499 13.13 6.17 -26.77
N VAL A 500 13.59 6.59 -25.59
CA VAL A 500 14.86 6.13 -25.01
C VAL A 500 14.64 4.76 -24.38
N VAL A 501 15.52 3.82 -24.71
CA VAL A 501 15.58 2.48 -24.12
C VAL A 501 16.76 2.46 -23.16
N THR A 502 16.50 2.19 -21.88
CA THR A 502 17.55 1.92 -20.89
C THR A 502 17.60 0.42 -20.58
N VAL A 503 18.83 -0.09 -20.43
CA VAL A 503 19.06 -1.46 -19.98
C VAL A 503 19.21 -1.43 -18.47
N THR A 504 18.28 -2.04 -17.78
CA THR A 504 18.35 -2.27 -16.34
C THR A 504 19.04 -3.61 -16.09
N SER A 505 20.21 -3.56 -15.46
CA SER A 505 20.95 -4.74 -15.01
C SER A 505 20.52 -5.13 -13.59
N GLY A 506 20.66 -6.41 -13.22
CA GLY A 506 20.59 -6.83 -11.82
C GLY A 506 19.43 -7.72 -11.40
N ILE A 507 18.48 -8.09 -12.28
CA ILE A 507 17.48 -9.08 -11.88
C ILE A 507 18.05 -10.50 -11.98
N LYS A 508 18.48 -11.06 -10.85
CA LYS A 508 18.65 -12.51 -10.70
C LYS A 508 17.28 -13.15 -10.52
N VAL A 509 16.49 -13.26 -11.59
CA VAL A 509 15.28 -14.08 -11.56
C VAL A 509 15.72 -15.55 -11.54
N LEU A 510 15.73 -16.17 -10.36
CA LEU A 510 16.09 -17.58 -10.15
C LEU A 510 15.07 -18.58 -10.72
N LEU A 511 14.03 -18.09 -11.40
CA LEU A 511 12.96 -18.92 -11.94
C LEU A 511 13.32 -19.34 -13.37
N THR A 512 13.33 -20.65 -13.63
CA THR A 512 13.64 -21.25 -14.94
C THR A 512 12.41 -22.00 -15.45
N ASN A 513 12.00 -21.71 -16.70
CA ASN A 513 10.85 -22.27 -17.47
C ASN A 513 9.44 -21.73 -17.17
N LEU A 514 9.08 -20.56 -17.70
CA LEU A 514 7.99 -19.76 -17.13
C LEU A 514 6.81 -19.50 -18.08
N GLN A 515 5.64 -20.04 -17.73
CA GLN A 515 4.35 -19.46 -18.13
C GLN A 515 4.13 -18.19 -17.29
N PHE A 516 4.64 -17.05 -17.77
CA PHE A 516 4.46 -15.79 -17.07
C PHE A 516 3.10 -15.15 -17.31
N VAL A 517 2.56 -14.55 -16.26
CA VAL A 517 1.56 -13.48 -16.36
C VAL A 517 2.09 -12.25 -15.63
N LEU A 518 2.08 -11.10 -16.32
CA LEU A 518 2.32 -9.79 -15.72
C LEU A 518 0.99 -9.16 -15.35
N ALA A 519 0.93 -8.60 -14.15
CA ALA A 519 -0.21 -7.88 -13.61
C ALA A 519 0.25 -6.51 -13.12
#